data_AF-A0A1F8SD56-F1
#
_entry.id   AF-A0A1F8SD56-F1
#
_cell.length_a   1.000
_cell.length_b   1.000
_cell.length_c   1.000
_cell.angle_alpha   90.00
_cell.angle_beta   90.00
_cell.angle_gamma   90.00
#
_symmetry.space_group_name_H-M   'P 1'
#
loop_
_entity.id
_entity.type
_entity.pdbx_description
1 polymer ?
#
loop_
_entity_poly.entity_id
_entity_poly.type
_entity_poly.pdbx_seq_one_letter_code
_entity_poly.pdbx_strand_id
1 'polypeptide(L)'
;VRGAILRDERARLEARTARLQRALHRLNVLSAADPTSKEISVPTPPPPPSLSPETHRSLGAGLYNRTWDLLEIEDRTPAQDDELVETAHASAWHWRQVGNAANAARGHWLCSRVYAVLGRGEAAVHHARRANEIVAAGGEGIEDWDAAAAAEAMARALAVSGDRVGAAEWKMRASSALEAVAEADDRSVIEGDLATIPA
;
A
#
# COMPACT_ATOMS: atom_id res chain seq x y z
N VAL A 1 12.60 4.52 -20.57
CA VAL A 1 12.57 5.88 -19.96
C VAL A 1 11.60 6.82 -20.69
N ARG A 2 11.81 7.19 -21.97
CA ARG A 2 10.93 8.12 -22.72
C ARG A 2 9.45 7.72 -22.75
N GLY A 3 9.14 6.44 -22.95
CA GLY A 3 7.76 5.96 -22.97
C GLY A 3 7.01 6.06 -21.64
N ALA A 4 7.72 5.95 -20.50
CA ALA A 4 7.11 6.14 -19.18
C ALA A 4 6.80 7.62 -18.92
N ILE A 5 7.74 8.51 -19.24
CA ILE A 5 7.58 9.97 -19.12
C ILE A 5 6.38 10.46 -19.93
N LEU A 6 6.22 9.97 -21.17
CA LEU A 6 5.09 10.35 -22.03
C LEU A 6 3.74 9.84 -21.50
N ARG A 7 3.70 8.65 -20.89
CA ARG A 7 2.48 8.13 -20.25
C ARG A 7 2.10 8.96 -19.02
N ASP A 8 3.06 9.31 -18.18
CA ASP A 8 2.82 10.15 -17.01
C ASP A 8 2.33 11.55 -17.42
N GLU A 9 2.94 12.14 -18.44
CA GLU A 9 2.51 13.44 -18.94
C GLU A 9 1.11 13.38 -19.54
N ARG A 10 0.80 12.34 -20.31
CA ARG A 10 -0.55 12.10 -20.81
C ARG A 10 -1.57 11.97 -19.68
N ALA A 11 -1.29 11.18 -18.66
CA ALA A 11 -2.18 11.00 -17.51
C ALA A 11 -2.40 12.34 -16.76
N ARG A 12 -1.35 13.16 -16.60
CA ARG A 12 -1.46 14.51 -16.03
C ARG A 12 -2.40 15.40 -16.85
N LEU A 13 -2.26 15.39 -18.18
CA LEU A 13 -3.10 16.16 -19.09
C LEU A 13 -4.55 15.67 -19.08
N GLU A 14 -4.79 14.36 -19.13
CA GLU A 14 -6.14 13.77 -19.04
C GLU A 14 -6.81 14.15 -17.71
N ALA A 15 -6.11 14.08 -16.58
CA ALA A 15 -6.62 14.51 -15.29
C ALA A 15 -6.93 16.02 -15.25
N ARG A 16 -6.11 16.85 -15.91
CA ARG A 16 -6.37 18.30 -16.04
C ARG A 16 -7.61 18.55 -16.89
N THR A 17 -7.76 17.86 -18.01
CA THR A 17 -8.95 17.93 -18.87
C THR A 17 -10.20 17.56 -18.09
N ALA A 18 -10.20 16.47 -17.32
CA ALA A 18 -11.35 16.07 -16.50
C ALA A 18 -11.71 17.14 -15.45
N ARG A 19 -10.70 17.79 -14.82
CA ARG A 19 -10.94 18.91 -13.90
C ARG A 19 -11.57 20.11 -14.60
N LEU A 20 -11.07 20.47 -15.79
CA LEU A 20 -11.59 21.58 -16.58
C LEU A 20 -13.01 21.29 -17.09
N GLN A 21 -13.29 20.06 -17.55
CA GLN A 21 -14.63 19.62 -17.94
C GLN A 21 -15.63 19.74 -16.77
N ARG A 22 -15.24 19.33 -15.55
CA ARG A 22 -16.09 19.53 -14.36
C ARG A 22 -16.29 21.01 -14.02
N ALA A 23 -15.27 21.85 -14.20
CA ALA A 23 -15.40 23.29 -14.01
C ALA A 23 -16.35 23.91 -15.04
N LEU A 24 -16.23 23.54 -16.32
CA LEU A 24 -17.10 23.99 -17.39
C LEU A 24 -18.55 23.51 -17.20
N HIS A 25 -18.74 22.25 -16.81
CA HIS A 25 -20.07 21.72 -16.46
C HIS A 25 -20.72 22.55 -15.35
N ARG A 26 -19.97 22.89 -14.29
CA ARG A 26 -20.45 23.79 -13.23
C ARG A 26 -20.82 25.18 -13.77
N LEU A 27 -19.98 25.77 -14.62
CA LEU A 27 -20.29 27.08 -15.24
C LEU A 27 -21.56 27.02 -16.09
N ASN A 28 -21.73 25.96 -16.89
CA ASN A 28 -22.92 25.78 -17.72
C ASN A 28 -24.18 25.64 -16.85
N VAL A 29 -24.13 24.87 -15.77
CA VAL A 29 -25.25 24.75 -14.80
C VAL A 29 -25.58 26.11 -14.19
N LEU A 30 -24.57 26.88 -13.77
CA LEU A 30 -24.78 28.22 -13.20
C LEU A 30 -25.33 29.21 -14.24
N SER A 31 -24.89 29.14 -15.50
CA SER A 31 -25.40 30.02 -16.57
C SER A 31 -26.83 29.69 -17.02
N ALA A 32 -27.27 28.45 -16.83
CA ALA A 32 -28.62 28.00 -17.18
C ALA A 32 -29.62 28.14 -16.02
N ALA A 33 -29.14 28.43 -14.81
CA ALA A 33 -29.98 28.68 -13.65
C ALA A 33 -30.65 30.07 -13.76
N ASP A 34 -31.94 30.15 -13.41
CA ASP A 34 -32.65 31.43 -13.32
C ASP A 34 -31.96 32.31 -12.26
N PRO A 35 -31.57 33.56 -12.56
CA PRO A 35 -30.89 34.45 -11.62
C PRO A 35 -31.70 34.76 -10.34
N THR A 36 -32.99 34.40 -10.30
CA THR A 36 -33.85 34.48 -9.11
C THR A 36 -33.89 33.20 -8.26
N SER A 37 -33.34 32.10 -8.77
CA SER A 37 -33.17 30.85 -8.01
C SER A 37 -32.03 31.01 -7.02
N LYS A 38 -32.28 30.72 -5.74
CA LYS A 38 -31.28 30.74 -4.65
C LYS A 38 -29.95 30.17 -5.15
N GLU A 39 -28.84 30.88 -4.89
CA GLU A 39 -27.48 30.48 -5.23
C GLU A 39 -27.33 28.96 -5.15
N ILE A 40 -26.99 28.32 -6.28
CA ILE A 40 -26.65 26.91 -6.31
C ILE A 40 -25.28 26.78 -5.63
N SER A 41 -25.30 26.78 -4.29
CA SER A 41 -24.15 26.43 -3.48
C SER A 41 -23.94 24.93 -3.63
N VAL A 42 -22.97 24.55 -4.45
CA VAL A 42 -22.50 23.17 -4.49
C VAL A 42 -21.87 22.89 -3.13
N PRO A 43 -22.45 22.04 -2.27
CA PRO A 43 -21.90 21.81 -0.94
C PRO A 43 -20.51 21.20 -1.09
N THR A 44 -19.49 21.88 -0.58
CA THR A 44 -18.20 21.21 -0.35
C THR A 44 -18.44 20.18 0.75
N PRO A 45 -18.14 18.89 0.53
CA PRO A 45 -18.27 17.91 1.59
C PRO A 45 -17.39 18.31 2.77
N PRO A 46 -17.86 18.16 4.02
CA PRO A 46 -17.06 18.49 5.19
C PRO A 46 -15.78 17.64 5.19
N PRO A 47 -14.65 18.18 5.69
CA PRO A 47 -13.47 17.36 5.89
C PRO A 47 -13.78 16.24 6.90
N PRO A 48 -13.05 15.11 6.86
CA PRO A 48 -13.17 14.09 7.88
C PRO A 48 -12.84 14.69 9.27
N PRO A 49 -13.46 14.19 10.35
CA PRO A 49 -13.15 14.64 11.69
C PRO A 49 -11.68 14.35 12.02
N SER A 50 -11.05 15.26 12.77
CA SER A 50 -9.72 15.01 13.32
C SER A 50 -9.80 13.92 14.38
N LEU A 51 -8.93 12.91 14.31
CA LEU A 51 -8.83 11.87 15.32
C LEU A 51 -7.64 12.12 16.25
N SER A 52 -7.73 11.65 17.49
CA SER A 52 -6.59 11.70 18.42
C SER A 52 -5.46 10.76 17.98
N PRO A 53 -4.20 11.03 18.38
CA PRO A 53 -3.11 10.10 18.11
C PRO A 53 -3.37 8.68 18.63
N GLU A 54 -4.01 8.57 19.80
CA GLU A 54 -4.36 7.29 20.44
C GLU A 54 -5.39 6.52 19.60
N THR A 55 -6.39 7.22 19.05
CA THR A 55 -7.36 6.63 18.13
C THR A 55 -6.68 6.12 16.86
N HIS A 56 -5.74 6.87 16.28
CA HIS A 56 -4.98 6.40 15.12
C HIS A 56 -4.17 5.14 15.43
N ARG A 57 -3.48 5.07 16.58
CA ARG A 57 -2.72 3.86 16.96
C ARG A 57 -3.64 2.66 17.14
N SER A 58 -4.77 2.85 17.84
CA SER A 58 -5.74 1.79 18.08
C SER A 58 -6.34 1.24 16.78
N LEU A 59 -6.76 2.13 15.86
CA LEU A 59 -7.28 1.72 14.55
C LEU A 59 -6.19 1.07 13.69
N GLY A 60 -4.98 1.62 13.68
CA GLY A 60 -3.83 1.06 12.96
C GLY A 60 -3.52 -0.38 13.37
N ALA A 61 -3.44 -0.64 14.68
CA ALA A 61 -3.21 -1.99 15.21
C ALA A 61 -4.40 -2.93 14.99
N GLY A 62 -5.64 -2.46 15.25
CA GLY A 62 -6.84 -3.30 15.07
C GLY A 62 -7.04 -3.74 13.62
N LEU A 63 -6.87 -2.83 12.66
CA LEU A 63 -6.98 -3.13 11.23
C LEU A 63 -5.81 -3.99 10.72
N TYR A 64 -4.62 -3.84 11.31
CA TYR A 64 -3.49 -4.72 11.03
C TYR A 64 -3.84 -6.17 11.40
N ASN A 65 -4.32 -6.38 12.63
CA ASN A 65 -4.72 -7.71 13.11
C ASN A 65 -5.88 -8.27 12.29
N ARG A 66 -6.88 -7.45 11.96
CA ARG A 66 -7.98 -7.87 11.08
C ARG A 66 -7.50 -8.34 9.71
N THR A 67 -6.48 -7.69 9.15
CA THR A 67 -5.88 -8.12 7.89
C THR A 67 -5.29 -9.53 8.01
N TRP A 68 -4.63 -9.84 9.13
CA TRP A 68 -4.11 -11.18 9.40
C TRP A 68 -5.21 -12.21 9.61
N ASP A 69 -6.25 -11.89 10.39
CA ASP A 69 -7.42 -12.77 10.56
C ASP A 69 -8.02 -13.15 9.19
N LEU A 70 -8.08 -12.19 8.25
CA LEU A 70 -8.56 -12.43 6.89
C LEU A 70 -7.58 -13.29 6.07
N LEU A 71 -6.26 -13.05 6.20
CA LEU A 71 -5.23 -13.85 5.51
C LEU A 71 -5.28 -15.33 5.89
N GLU A 72 -5.67 -15.65 7.12
CA GLU A 72 -5.78 -17.02 7.65
C GLU A 72 -7.02 -17.80 7.17
N ILE A 73 -8.00 -17.12 6.54
CA ILE A 73 -9.19 -17.78 5.98
C ILE A 73 -8.81 -18.47 4.65
N GLU A 74 -9.01 -19.78 4.56
CA GLU A 74 -8.71 -20.59 3.37
C GLU A 74 -9.64 -20.25 2.19
N ASP A 75 -10.94 -20.34 2.39
CA ASP A 75 -11.97 -20.07 1.36
C ASP A 75 -12.56 -18.66 1.51
N ARG A 76 -11.75 -17.62 1.31
CA ARG A 76 -12.24 -16.23 1.32
C ARG A 76 -13.28 -15.98 0.23
N THR A 77 -14.35 -15.29 0.60
CA THR A 77 -15.33 -14.74 -0.34
C THR A 77 -14.79 -13.48 -1.03
N PRO A 78 -15.34 -13.09 -2.19
CA PRO A 78 -14.93 -11.84 -2.85
C PRO A 78 -15.05 -10.59 -1.97
N ALA A 79 -16.08 -10.53 -1.11
CA ALA A 79 -16.24 -9.43 -0.17
C ALA A 79 -15.14 -9.39 0.91
N GLN A 80 -14.63 -10.56 1.32
CA GLN A 80 -13.49 -10.65 2.24
C GLN A 80 -12.17 -10.30 1.56
N ASP A 81 -12.01 -10.61 0.27
CA ASP A 81 -10.86 -10.16 -0.52
C ASP A 81 -10.85 -8.63 -0.69
N ASP A 82 -12.02 -8.02 -0.86
CA ASP A 82 -12.15 -6.55 -0.88
C ASP A 82 -11.82 -5.96 0.50
N GLU A 83 -12.39 -6.52 1.58
CA GLU A 83 -12.09 -6.10 2.97
C GLU A 83 -10.59 -6.23 3.27
N LEU A 84 -9.93 -7.28 2.80
CA LEU A 84 -8.50 -7.51 3.01
C LEU A 84 -7.63 -6.37 2.46
N VAL A 85 -7.98 -5.84 1.28
CA VAL A 85 -7.31 -4.68 0.70
C VAL A 85 -7.60 -3.44 1.53
N GLU A 86 -8.87 -3.23 1.89
CA GLU A 86 -9.32 -2.06 2.65
C GLU A 86 -8.63 -1.96 4.02
N THR A 87 -8.58 -3.06 4.78
CA THR A 87 -8.01 -3.08 6.13
C THR A 87 -6.50 -2.85 6.11
N ALA A 88 -5.79 -3.43 5.14
CA ALA A 88 -4.35 -3.23 4.99
C ALA A 88 -4.00 -1.75 4.71
N HIS A 89 -4.71 -1.14 3.75
CA HIS A 89 -4.49 0.27 3.41
C HIS A 89 -4.93 1.21 4.53
N ALA A 90 -6.06 0.93 5.18
CA ALA A 90 -6.54 1.72 6.31
C ALA A 90 -5.56 1.66 7.49
N SER A 91 -5.06 0.46 7.83
CA SER A 91 -4.01 0.28 8.85
C SER A 91 -2.77 1.12 8.52
N ALA A 92 -2.23 0.99 7.30
CA ALA A 92 -1.08 1.76 6.86
C ALA A 92 -1.33 3.27 6.90
N TRP A 93 -2.54 3.72 6.52
CA TRP A 93 -2.91 5.12 6.59
C TRP A 93 -2.93 5.67 8.01
N HIS A 94 -3.51 4.93 8.97
CA HIS A 94 -3.55 5.34 10.37
C HIS A 94 -2.15 5.43 10.97
N TRP A 95 -1.30 4.43 10.71
CA TRP A 95 0.10 4.46 11.14
C TRP A 95 0.88 5.62 10.53
N ARG A 96 0.62 6.02 9.29
CA ARG A 96 1.25 7.21 8.69
C ARG A 96 0.91 8.52 9.40
N GLN A 97 -0.17 8.58 10.16
CA GLN A 97 -0.53 9.80 10.91
C GLN A 97 0.27 9.95 12.21
N VAL A 98 0.72 8.85 12.82
CA VAL A 98 1.22 8.84 14.21
C VAL A 98 2.45 7.96 14.47
N GLY A 99 2.81 7.13 13.50
CA GLY A 99 3.90 6.17 13.59
C GLY A 99 5.21 6.70 13.02
N ASN A 100 6.20 5.81 12.97
CA ASN A 100 7.56 6.09 12.54
C ASN A 100 7.89 5.45 11.18
N ALA A 101 9.18 5.46 10.82
CA ALA A 101 9.66 4.88 9.56
C ALA A 101 9.35 3.38 9.48
N ALA A 102 9.50 2.63 10.57
CA ALA A 102 9.16 1.22 10.61
C ALA A 102 7.67 0.96 10.41
N ASN A 103 6.80 1.74 11.04
CA ASN A 103 5.37 1.59 10.79
C ASN A 103 5.02 1.85 9.31
N ALA A 104 5.68 2.82 8.68
CA ALA A 104 5.49 3.09 7.25
C ALA A 104 6.01 1.94 6.37
N ALA A 105 7.20 1.41 6.66
CA ALA A 105 7.78 0.26 5.93
C ALA A 105 6.90 -0.99 6.06
N ARG A 106 6.52 -1.36 7.29
CA ARG A 106 5.69 -2.53 7.61
C ARG A 106 4.28 -2.40 7.04
N GLY A 107 3.72 -1.20 6.98
CA GLY A 107 2.45 -0.94 6.29
C GLY A 107 2.53 -1.21 4.78
N HIS A 108 3.60 -0.76 4.12
CA HIS A 108 3.84 -1.10 2.71
C HIS A 108 4.11 -2.59 2.51
N TRP A 109 4.85 -3.23 3.41
CA TRP A 109 5.05 -4.68 3.39
C TRP A 109 3.72 -5.44 3.46
N LEU A 110 2.81 -5.05 4.36
CA LEU A 110 1.49 -5.68 4.50
C LEU A 110 0.65 -5.53 3.24
N CYS A 111 0.59 -4.31 2.67
CA CYS A 111 -0.09 -4.09 1.38
C CYS A 111 0.51 -4.98 0.26
N SER A 112 1.83 -5.15 0.23
CA SER A 112 2.48 -6.05 -0.73
C SER A 112 2.02 -7.49 -0.55
N ARG A 113 2.03 -7.99 0.71
CA ARG A 113 1.57 -9.34 1.05
C ARG A 113 0.13 -9.58 0.59
N VAL A 114 -0.77 -8.66 0.91
CA VAL A 114 -2.18 -8.73 0.48
C VAL A 114 -2.31 -8.81 -1.03
N TYR A 115 -1.65 -7.92 -1.78
CA TYR A 115 -1.73 -7.95 -3.24
C TYR A 115 -1.10 -9.19 -3.86
N ALA A 116 -0.02 -9.72 -3.26
CA ALA A 116 0.59 -10.96 -3.71
C ALA A 116 -0.35 -12.16 -3.51
N VAL A 117 -1.03 -12.26 -2.36
CA VAL A 117 -2.02 -13.31 -2.08
C VAL A 117 -3.20 -13.25 -3.05
N LEU A 118 -3.62 -12.05 -3.44
CA LEU A 118 -4.70 -11.85 -4.43
C LEU A 118 -4.25 -11.98 -5.90
N GLY A 119 -2.99 -12.34 -6.15
CA GLY A 119 -2.45 -12.48 -7.51
C GLY A 119 -2.27 -11.15 -8.27
N ARG A 120 -2.29 -10.00 -7.58
CA ARG A 120 -2.24 -8.66 -8.16
C ARG A 120 -0.79 -8.14 -8.19
N GLY A 121 0.02 -8.73 -9.08
CA GLY A 121 1.48 -8.56 -9.09
C GLY A 121 1.99 -7.12 -9.21
N GLU A 122 1.40 -6.27 -10.06
CA GLU A 122 1.85 -4.88 -10.23
C GLU A 122 1.74 -4.08 -8.92
N ALA A 123 0.60 -4.16 -8.25
CA ALA A 123 0.37 -3.48 -6.98
C ALA A 123 1.26 -4.05 -5.86
N ALA A 124 1.48 -5.37 -5.84
CA ALA A 124 2.41 -5.99 -4.91
C ALA A 124 3.84 -5.42 -5.08
N VAL A 125 4.34 -5.35 -6.33
CA VAL A 125 5.68 -4.81 -6.62
C VAL A 125 5.80 -3.35 -6.23
N HIS A 126 4.76 -2.54 -6.47
CA HIS A 126 4.75 -1.13 -6.03
C HIS A 126 4.99 -1.03 -4.51
N HIS A 127 4.21 -1.75 -3.73
CA HIS A 127 4.27 -1.67 -2.27
C HIS A 127 5.56 -2.30 -1.71
N ALA A 128 6.01 -3.44 -2.25
CA ALA A 128 7.29 -4.02 -1.86
C ALA A 128 8.46 -3.08 -2.10
N ARG A 129 8.50 -2.41 -3.25
CA ARG A 129 9.54 -1.41 -3.56
C ARG A 129 9.53 -0.27 -2.56
N ARG A 130 8.34 0.28 -2.25
CA ARG A 130 8.20 1.34 -1.25
C ARG A 130 8.68 0.92 0.14
N ALA A 131 8.40 -0.31 0.57
CA ALA A 131 8.92 -0.85 1.82
C ALA A 131 10.45 -0.87 1.83
N ASN A 132 11.09 -1.41 0.78
CA ASN A 132 12.54 -1.45 0.65
C ASN A 132 13.18 -0.05 0.63
N GLU A 133 12.57 0.91 -0.07
CA GLU A 133 13.06 2.30 -0.12
C GLU A 133 13.03 2.96 1.26
N ILE A 134 11.98 2.70 2.07
CA ILE A 134 11.87 3.25 3.43
C ILE A 134 12.88 2.58 4.36
N VAL A 135 13.01 1.25 4.32
CA VAL A 135 13.99 0.52 5.15
C VAL A 135 15.41 0.96 4.82
N ALA A 136 15.74 1.11 3.53
CA ALA A 136 17.07 1.57 3.11
C ALA A 136 17.37 3.02 3.52
N ALA A 137 16.34 3.88 3.59
CA ALA A 137 16.49 5.24 4.12
C ALA A 137 16.72 5.27 5.64
N GLY A 138 16.32 4.20 6.34
CA GLY A 138 16.38 4.09 7.80
C GLY A 138 15.38 5.01 8.50
N GLY A 139 15.57 5.16 9.81
CA GLY A 139 14.74 6.02 10.66
C GLY A 139 14.35 5.33 11.97
N GLU A 140 13.55 6.04 12.76
CA GLU A 140 13.10 5.52 14.05
C GLU A 140 12.30 4.23 13.89
N GLY A 141 12.62 3.25 14.75
CA GLY A 141 11.93 1.98 14.88
C GLY A 141 12.33 0.91 13.86
N ILE A 142 13.20 1.22 12.88
CA ILE A 142 13.69 0.22 11.94
C ILE A 142 14.61 -0.74 12.69
N GLU A 143 14.33 -2.04 12.57
CA GLU A 143 15.02 -3.14 13.23
C GLU A 143 15.80 -3.98 12.21
N ASP A 144 16.62 -4.91 12.71
CA ASP A 144 17.50 -5.75 11.89
C ASP A 144 16.74 -6.67 10.91
N TRP A 145 15.54 -7.10 11.30
CA TRP A 145 14.68 -7.97 10.49
C TRP A 145 13.91 -7.23 9.38
N ASP A 146 13.72 -5.92 9.46
CA ASP A 146 12.93 -5.15 8.49
C ASP A 146 13.52 -5.24 7.07
N ALA A 147 14.85 -5.32 6.95
CA ALA A 147 15.53 -5.47 5.66
C ALA A 147 15.25 -6.83 5.01
N ALA A 148 15.29 -7.90 5.79
CA ALA A 148 14.97 -9.25 5.33
C ALA A 148 13.49 -9.37 4.92
N ALA A 149 12.57 -8.84 5.74
CA ALA A 149 11.14 -8.85 5.46
C ALA A 149 10.78 -8.02 4.21
N ALA A 150 11.37 -6.83 4.04
CA ALA A 150 11.14 -6.01 2.84
C ALA A 150 11.66 -6.71 1.57
N ALA A 151 12.83 -7.36 1.64
CA ALA A 151 13.37 -8.12 0.52
C ALA A 151 12.51 -9.35 0.18
N GLU A 152 11.99 -10.06 1.19
CA GLU A 152 11.03 -11.16 1.03
C GLU A 152 9.78 -10.69 0.26
N ALA A 153 9.19 -9.56 0.67
CA ALA A 153 8.01 -9.02 -0.01
C ALA A 153 8.29 -8.69 -1.48
N MET A 154 9.49 -8.21 -1.82
CA MET A 154 9.88 -7.94 -3.21
C MET A 154 10.05 -9.23 -4.01
N ALA A 155 10.69 -10.25 -3.42
CA ALA A 155 10.84 -11.56 -4.04
C ALA A 155 9.46 -12.17 -4.37
N ARG A 156 8.54 -12.16 -3.40
CA ARG A 156 7.18 -12.67 -3.57
C ARG A 156 6.39 -11.87 -4.61
N ALA A 157 6.44 -10.55 -4.53
CA ALA A 157 5.74 -9.68 -5.48
C ALA A 157 6.22 -9.90 -6.93
N LEU A 158 7.54 -10.04 -7.13
CA LEU A 158 8.11 -10.33 -8.44
C LEU A 158 7.66 -11.70 -8.96
N ALA A 159 7.66 -12.73 -8.11
CA ALA A 159 7.20 -14.06 -8.47
C ALA A 159 5.74 -14.04 -8.95
N VAL A 160 4.85 -13.36 -8.21
CA VAL A 160 3.43 -13.20 -8.60
C VAL A 160 3.27 -12.35 -9.86
N SER A 161 4.16 -11.39 -10.10
CA SER A 161 4.16 -10.59 -11.34
C SER A 161 4.72 -11.34 -12.57
N GLY A 162 5.31 -12.53 -12.37
CA GLY A 162 5.90 -13.35 -13.43
C GLY A 162 7.40 -13.12 -13.68
N ASP A 163 8.05 -12.22 -12.94
CA ASP A 163 9.51 -12.00 -13.03
C ASP A 163 10.27 -12.98 -12.13
N ARG A 164 10.44 -14.20 -12.63
CA ARG A 164 11.12 -15.29 -11.88
C ARG A 164 12.59 -15.00 -11.60
N VAL A 165 13.29 -14.35 -12.54
CA VAL A 165 14.71 -14.02 -12.38
C VAL A 165 14.86 -12.99 -11.27
N GLY A 166 14.08 -11.90 -11.34
CA GLY A 166 14.05 -10.88 -10.29
C GLY A 166 13.64 -11.47 -8.93
N ALA A 167 12.64 -12.36 -8.90
CA ALA A 167 12.22 -13.03 -7.68
C ALA A 167 13.35 -13.85 -7.05
N ALA A 168 14.09 -14.64 -7.83
CA ALA A 168 15.22 -15.42 -7.35
C ALA A 168 16.36 -14.53 -6.80
N GLU A 169 16.67 -13.43 -7.47
CA GLU A 169 17.67 -12.48 -6.97
C GLU A 169 17.25 -11.85 -5.64
N TRP A 170 15.99 -11.40 -5.51
CA TRP A 170 15.50 -10.82 -4.27
C TRP A 170 15.36 -11.84 -3.15
N LYS A 171 15.07 -13.11 -3.47
CA LYS A 171 15.08 -14.21 -2.51
C LYS A 171 16.48 -14.40 -1.92
N MET A 172 17.53 -14.36 -2.74
CA MET A 172 18.91 -14.38 -2.25
C MET A 172 19.23 -13.17 -1.37
N ARG A 173 18.79 -11.97 -1.76
CA ARG A 173 18.98 -10.75 -0.94
C ARG A 173 18.31 -10.87 0.43
N ALA A 174 17.09 -11.42 0.48
CA ALA A 174 16.39 -11.68 1.72
C ALA A 174 17.13 -12.71 2.59
N SER A 175 17.59 -13.82 2.01
CA SER A 175 18.39 -14.82 2.72
C SER A 175 19.70 -14.26 3.29
N SER A 176 20.41 -13.42 2.53
CA SER A 176 21.63 -12.76 3.05
C SER A 176 21.31 -11.76 4.17
N ALA A 177 20.19 -11.03 4.08
CA ALA A 177 19.78 -10.13 5.15
C ALA A 177 19.39 -10.87 6.44
N LEU A 178 18.85 -12.10 6.33
CA LEU A 178 18.52 -12.94 7.50
C LEU A 178 19.73 -13.31 8.34
N GLU A 179 20.93 -13.40 7.75
CA GLU A 179 22.17 -13.69 8.50
C GLU A 179 22.49 -12.62 9.55
N ALA A 180 22.00 -11.39 9.34
CA ALA A 180 22.19 -10.26 10.25
C ALA A 180 21.13 -10.15 11.35
N VAL A 181 20.05 -10.94 11.30
CA VAL A 181 18.97 -10.92 12.29
C VAL A 181 19.41 -11.71 13.53
N ALA A 182 19.39 -11.05 14.69
CA ALA A 182 19.88 -11.62 15.94
C ALA A 182 18.94 -12.69 16.52
N GLU A 183 17.65 -12.42 16.52
CA GLU A 183 16.64 -13.28 17.15
C GLU A 183 16.26 -14.45 16.24
N ALA A 184 16.35 -15.67 16.78
CA ALA A 184 16.11 -16.89 16.01
C ALA A 184 14.63 -17.03 15.58
N ASP A 185 13.71 -16.60 16.43
CA ASP A 185 12.28 -16.66 16.16
C ASP A 185 11.92 -15.74 14.98
N ASP A 186 12.44 -14.51 14.96
CA ASP A 186 12.23 -13.55 13.86
C ASP A 186 12.77 -14.08 12.53
N ARG A 187 13.94 -14.74 12.54
CA ARG A 187 14.46 -15.43 11.36
C ARG A 187 13.53 -16.52 10.86
N SER A 188 13.03 -17.35 11.77
CA SER A 188 12.21 -18.52 11.41
C SER A 188 10.92 -18.13 10.68
N VAL A 189 10.32 -17.00 11.05
CA VAL A 189 9.11 -16.47 10.40
C VAL A 189 9.41 -16.13 8.93
N ILE A 190 10.48 -15.36 8.69
CA ILE A 190 10.84 -14.91 7.33
C ILE A 190 11.36 -16.08 6.49
N GLU A 191 12.09 -17.03 7.08
CA GLU A 191 12.51 -18.26 6.40
C GLU A 191 11.31 -19.09 5.93
N GLY A 192 10.31 -19.26 6.80
CA GLY A 192 9.04 -19.91 6.47
C GLY A 192 8.34 -19.20 5.31
N ASP A 193 8.29 -17.87 5.35
CA ASP A 193 7.74 -17.08 4.25
C ASP A 193 8.52 -17.28 2.93
N LEU A 194 9.85 -17.18 2.95
CA LEU A 194 10.69 -17.38 1.76
C LEU A 194 10.51 -18.78 1.14
N ALA A 195 10.27 -19.81 1.96
CA ALA A 195 10.03 -21.17 1.50
C ALA A 195 8.73 -21.30 0.68
N THR A 196 7.74 -20.43 0.92
CA THR A 196 6.46 -20.44 0.19
C THR A 196 6.47 -19.64 -1.11
N ILE A 197 7.56 -18.93 -1.43
CA ILE A 197 7.64 -18.15 -2.67
C ILE A 197 7.66 -19.10 -3.87
N PRO A 198 6.73 -18.95 -4.85
CA PRO A 198 6.69 -19.77 -6.05
C PRO A 198 7.99 -19.68 -6.88
N ALA A 199 8.36 -20.78 -7.52
CA ALA A 199 9.52 -20.87 -8.41
C ALA A 199 9.32 -20.20 -9.79
#